data_AF-A0A5C6AHG4-F1
#
_entry.id   AF-A0A5C6AHG4-F1
#
_cell.length_a   1.000
_cell.length_b   1.000
_cell.length_c   1.000
_cell.angle_alpha   90.00
_cell.angle_beta   90.00
_cell.angle_gamma   90.00
#
_symmetry.space_group_name_H-M   'P 1'
#
loop_
_entity.id
_entity.type
_entity.pdbx_description
1 polymer ?
#
loop_
_entity_poly.entity_id
_entity_poly.type
_entity_poly.pdbx_seq_one_letter_code
_entity_poly.pdbx_strand_id
1 'polypeptide(L)'
;MEGWVEREVEGCECPDQRLKARFTRVLGCLGENICATLPSVCQDWDAKKAAYRSFGNPRVDESIVLAGHFAATKSRMADAKGRSSYCTTRPSAASSVRSPR
;
A
#
# COMPACT_ATOMS: atom_id res chain seq x y z
N MET A 1 15.87 -2.96 7.78
CA MET A 1 14.45 -2.74 7.43
C MET A 1 13.84 -4.09 7.10
N GLU A 2 13.99 -5.08 7.98
CA GLU A 2 13.71 -6.48 7.68
C GLU A 2 12.37 -6.88 8.32
N GLY A 3 11.54 -7.61 7.59
CA GLY A 3 10.26 -8.11 8.12
C GLY A 3 9.10 -7.10 8.12
N TRP A 4 9.28 -5.85 7.68
CA TRP A 4 8.19 -4.86 7.75
C TRP A 4 7.08 -5.17 6.74
N VAL A 5 7.44 -5.60 5.52
CA VAL A 5 6.47 -5.96 4.48
C VAL A 5 5.66 -7.17 4.91
N GLU A 6 6.32 -8.17 5.49
CA GLU A 6 5.71 -9.38 6.00
C GLU A 6 4.64 -9.06 7.05
N ARG A 7 4.92 -8.09 7.94
CA ARG A 7 3.94 -7.60 8.92
C ARG A 7 2.80 -6.81 8.27
N GLU A 8 3.05 -6.00 7.25
CA GLU A 8 1.99 -5.27 6.54
C GLU A 8 1.05 -6.22 5.77
N VAL A 9 1.56 -7.32 5.24
CA VAL A 9 0.77 -8.26 4.41
C VAL A 9 0.28 -9.48 5.17
N GLU A 10 0.62 -9.63 6.45
CA GLU A 10 0.22 -10.78 7.27
C GLU A 10 -1.30 -10.97 7.23
N GLY A 11 -2.05 -9.89 7.44
CA GLY A 11 -3.51 -9.86 7.40
C GLY A 11 -4.15 -9.86 6.00
N CYS A 12 -3.37 -9.90 4.92
CA CYS A 12 -3.92 -10.06 3.58
C CYS A 12 -4.39 -11.51 3.36
N GLU A 13 -5.70 -11.71 3.25
CA GLU A 13 -6.33 -12.99 2.91
C GLU A 13 -6.32 -13.22 1.39
N CYS A 14 -5.13 -13.43 0.83
CA CYS A 14 -5.01 -13.75 -0.58
C CYS A 14 -5.56 -15.17 -0.86
N PRO A 15 -6.34 -15.37 -1.95
CA PRO A 15 -6.87 -16.69 -2.32
C PRO A 15 -5.79 -17.65 -2.86
N ASP A 16 -4.58 -17.17 -3.09
CA ASP A 16 -3.42 -17.93 -3.56
C ASP A 16 -2.15 -17.48 -2.81
N GLN A 17 -1.44 -18.43 -2.19
CA GLN A 17 -0.19 -18.15 -1.49
C GLN A 17 0.93 -17.66 -2.43
N ARG A 18 0.94 -18.11 -3.69
CA ARG A 18 1.91 -17.65 -4.70
C ARG A 18 1.71 -16.18 -5.04
N LEU A 19 0.47 -15.72 -5.00
CA LEU A 19 0.13 -14.33 -5.18
C LEU A 19 0.63 -13.51 -3.98
N LYS A 20 0.36 -13.96 -2.75
CA LYS A 20 0.84 -13.29 -1.53
C LYS A 20 2.36 -13.15 -1.53
N ALA A 21 3.09 -14.24 -1.79
CA ALA A 21 4.56 -14.23 -1.86
C ALA A 21 5.10 -13.24 -2.90
N ARG A 22 4.45 -13.16 -4.07
CA ARG A 22 4.84 -12.22 -5.11
C ARG A 22 4.54 -10.77 -4.73
N PHE A 23 3.39 -10.53 -4.10
CA PHE A 23 3.00 -9.23 -3.61
C PHE A 23 3.98 -8.70 -2.56
N THR A 24 4.37 -9.55 -1.60
CA THR A 24 5.42 -9.25 -0.61
C THR A 24 6.72 -8.85 -1.30
N ARG A 25 7.16 -9.58 -2.34
CA ARG A 25 8.36 -9.23 -3.09
C ARG A 25 8.26 -7.87 -3.77
N VAL A 26 7.14 -7.57 -4.42
CA VAL A 26 6.92 -6.29 -5.10
C VAL A 26 6.93 -5.12 -4.12
N LEU A 27 6.26 -5.26 -2.97
CA LEU A 27 6.25 -4.23 -1.93
C LEU A 27 7.62 -4.01 -1.31
N GLY A 28 8.42 -5.07 -1.12
CA GLY A 28 9.81 -4.94 -0.68
C GLY A 28 10.62 -4.06 -1.64
N CYS A 29 10.58 -4.37 -2.94
CA CYS A 29 11.33 -3.60 -3.94
C CYS A 29 10.84 -2.15 -4.07
N LEU A 30 9.53 -1.89 -3.91
CA LEU A 30 8.97 -0.54 -3.90
C LEU A 30 9.36 0.24 -2.63
N GLY A 31 9.41 -0.42 -1.47
CA GLY A 31 9.84 0.21 -0.23
C GLY A 31 11.32 0.60 -0.22
N GLU A 32 12.16 -0.16 -0.94
CA GLU A 32 13.56 0.22 -1.17
C GLU A 32 13.71 1.38 -2.17
N ASN A 33 12.72 1.59 -3.06
CA ASN A 33 12.77 2.55 -4.15
C ASN A 33 11.46 3.35 -4.26
N ILE A 34 11.15 4.17 -3.26
CA ILE A 34 9.83 4.82 -3.08
C ILE A 34 9.38 5.73 -4.24
N CYS A 35 10.29 6.13 -5.13
CA CYS A 35 9.99 6.94 -6.31
C CYS A 35 10.10 6.19 -7.65
N ALA A 36 10.41 4.89 -7.61
CA ALA A 36 10.58 4.09 -8.80
C ALA A 36 9.23 3.60 -9.32
N THR A 37 9.12 3.54 -10.65
CA THR A 37 7.97 2.91 -11.30
C THR A 37 7.93 1.41 -11.04
N LEU A 38 6.73 0.80 -11.09
CA LEU A 38 6.58 -0.65 -10.93
C LEU A 38 7.47 -1.46 -11.90
N PRO A 39 7.64 -1.08 -13.17
CA PRO A 39 8.61 -1.73 -14.04
C PRO A 39 10.05 -1.56 -13.60
N SER A 40 10.47 -0.39 -13.12
CA SER A 40 11.88 -0.14 -12.76
C SER A 40 12.34 -0.91 -11.53
N VAL A 41 11.42 -1.31 -10.64
CA VAL A 41 11.75 -2.16 -9.48
C VAL A 41 11.80 -3.66 -9.81
N CYS A 42 11.31 -4.06 -10.99
CA CYS A 42 11.32 -5.45 -11.45
C CYS A 42 12.52 -5.71 -12.35
N GLN A 43 13.41 -6.63 -11.94
CA GLN A 43 14.67 -6.91 -12.65
C GLN A 43 14.43 -7.43 -14.08
N ASP A 44 13.51 -8.38 -14.26
CA ASP A 44 13.29 -9.05 -15.55
C ASP A 44 11.89 -8.81 -16.13
N TRP A 45 11.74 -9.08 -17.42
CA TRP A 45 10.47 -8.96 -18.14
C TRP A 45 9.37 -9.87 -17.56
N ASP A 46 9.74 -11.06 -17.09
CA ASP A 46 8.78 -11.97 -16.48
C ASP A 46 8.34 -11.50 -15.09
N ALA A 47 9.23 -10.88 -14.31
CA ALA A 47 8.87 -10.24 -13.05
C ALA A 47 7.91 -9.05 -13.27
N LYS A 48 8.15 -8.23 -14.29
CA LYS A 48 7.25 -7.13 -14.69
C LYS A 48 5.86 -7.64 -15.03
N LYS A 49 5.76 -8.62 -15.94
CA LYS A 49 4.46 -9.25 -16.30
C LYS A 49 3.78 -9.86 -15.08
N ALA A 50 4.55 -10.54 -14.23
CA ALA A 50 4.06 -11.20 -13.04
C ALA A 50 3.45 -10.20 -12.04
N ALA A 51 4.08 -9.04 -11.86
CA ALA A 51 3.55 -7.96 -11.02
C ALA A 51 2.23 -7.41 -11.58
N TYR A 52 2.20 -7.02 -12.86
CA TYR A 52 0.98 -6.52 -13.50
C TYR A 52 -0.16 -7.53 -13.48
N ARG A 53 0.12 -8.81 -13.77
CA ARG A 53 -0.89 -9.89 -13.69
C ARG A 53 -1.41 -10.11 -12.28
N SER A 54 -0.65 -9.76 -11.25
CA SER A 54 -1.10 -9.88 -9.86
C SER A 54 -2.10 -8.79 -9.50
N PHE A 55 -1.85 -7.57 -9.96
CA PHE A 55 -2.76 -6.44 -9.79
C PHE A 55 -4.00 -6.52 -10.71
N GLY A 56 -3.86 -7.15 -11.88
CA GLY A 56 -4.97 -7.38 -12.80
C GLY A 56 -5.71 -8.71 -12.60
N ASN A 57 -5.45 -9.43 -11.50
CA ASN A 57 -6.09 -10.72 -11.24
C ASN A 57 -7.50 -10.48 -10.67
N PRO A 58 -8.58 -10.95 -11.31
CA PRO A 58 -9.95 -10.71 -10.85
C PRO A 58 -10.26 -11.35 -9.49
N ARG A 59 -9.41 -12.27 -9.02
CA ARG A 59 -9.53 -12.90 -7.70
C ARG A 59 -8.92 -12.03 -6.59
N VAL A 60 -8.33 -10.90 -6.94
CA VAL A 60 -7.59 -10.02 -6.03
C VAL A 60 -8.27 -8.67 -6.07
N ASP A 61 -8.97 -8.37 -4.99
CA ASP A 61 -9.59 -7.07 -4.80
C ASP A 61 -8.65 -6.14 -4.02
N GLU A 62 -8.80 -4.83 -4.23
CA GLU A 62 -8.06 -3.83 -3.47
C GLU A 62 -8.30 -3.97 -1.97
N SER A 63 -9.52 -4.34 -1.56
CA SER A 63 -9.84 -4.56 -0.14
C SER A 63 -8.97 -5.65 0.51
N ILE A 64 -8.64 -6.72 -0.22
CA ILE A 64 -7.76 -7.80 0.27
C ILE A 64 -6.34 -7.28 0.49
N VAL A 65 -5.87 -6.44 -0.43
CA VAL A 65 -4.53 -5.84 -0.37
C VAL A 65 -4.44 -4.85 0.80
N LEU A 66 -5.43 -3.98 0.97
CA LEU A 66 -5.44 -2.96 2.01
C LEU A 66 -5.81 -3.50 3.40
N ALA A 67 -6.54 -4.62 3.49
CA ALA A 67 -6.96 -5.21 4.76
C ALA A 67 -5.77 -5.53 5.67
N GLY A 68 -4.70 -6.12 5.12
CA GLY A 68 -3.47 -6.38 5.87
C GLY A 68 -2.83 -5.09 6.40
N HIS A 69 -2.73 -4.07 5.55
CA HIS A 69 -2.16 -2.78 5.94
C HIS A 69 -2.98 -2.08 7.03
N PHE A 70 -4.31 -2.14 6.95
CA PHE A 70 -5.18 -1.58 7.99
C PHE A 70 -5.08 -2.36 9.30
N ALA A 71 -4.97 -3.68 9.26
CA ALA A 71 -4.75 -4.49 10.45
C ALA A 71 -3.41 -4.15 11.12
N ALA A 72 -2.33 -4.06 10.34
CA ALA A 72 -1.01 -3.68 10.81
C ALA A 72 -1.00 -2.24 11.39
N THR A 73 -1.70 -1.32 10.74
CA THR A 73 -1.86 0.07 11.23
C THR A 73 -2.64 0.12 12.53
N LYS A 74 -3.75 -0.63 12.64
CA LYS A 74 -4.52 -0.72 13.89
C LYS A 74 -3.68 -1.28 15.03
N SER A 75 -2.86 -2.29 14.76
CA SER A 75 -1.92 -2.85 15.74
C SER A 75 -0.92 -1.79 16.23
N ARG A 76 -0.25 -1.08 15.30
CA ARG A 76 0.64 0.05 15.65
C ARG A 76 -0.04 1.14 16.47
N MET A 77 -1.27 1.49 16.12
CA MET A 77 -2.05 2.50 16.84
C MET A 77 -2.41 2.05 18.26
N ALA A 78 -2.66 0.76 18.47
CA ALA A 78 -2.92 0.21 19.80
C ALA A 78 -1.66 0.20 20.68
N ASP A 79 -0.50 -0.11 20.08
CA ASP A 79 0.80 -0.12 20.78
C ASP A 79 1.29 1.29 21.11
N ALA A 80 0.89 2.30 20.34
CA ALA A 80 1.21 3.70 20.59
C ALA A 80 0.49 4.20 21.86
N LYS A 81 1.16 4.10 23.02
CA LYS A 81 0.72 4.68 24.30
C LYS A 81 0.74 6.21 24.23
N GLY A 82 -0.30 6.82 23.66
CA GLY A 82 -0.43 8.27 23.59
C GLY A 82 -1.75 8.71 22.96
N ARG A 83 -2.20 9.93 23.30
CA ARG A 83 -3.41 10.54 22.72
C ARG A 83 -3.15 10.72 21.21
N SER A 84 -3.78 9.89 20.36
CA SER A 84 -3.66 9.99 18.90
C SER A 84 -4.19 11.34 18.46
N SER A 85 -3.30 12.31 18.28
CA SER A 85 -3.61 13.58 17.63
C SER A 85 -3.57 13.33 16.13
N TYR A 86 -4.66 12.81 15.56
CA TYR A 86 -4.79 12.74 14.12
C TYR A 86 -4.79 14.16 13.55
N CYS A 87 -3.94 14.41 12.56
CA CYS A 87 -3.96 15.64 11.80
C CYS A 87 -5.27 15.68 11.01
N THR A 88 -6.27 16.41 11.51
CA THR A 88 -7.41 16.79 10.66
C THR A 88 -6.95 17.95 9.78
N THR A 89 -6.57 17.68 8.54
CA THR A 89 -6.50 18.73 7.54
C THR A 89 -7.92 19.19 7.26
N ARG A 90 -8.38 20.21 8.01
CA ARG A 90 -9.56 20.98 7.63
C ARG A 90 -9.21 21.65 6.28
N PRO A 91 -9.89 21.33 5.17
CA PRO A 91 -9.65 22.05 3.93
C PRO A 91 -9.99 23.52 4.19
N SER A 92 -9.02 24.41 3.99
CA SER A 92 -9.30 25.84 3.97
C SER A 92 -10.28 26.07 2.83
N ALA A 93 -11.51 26.51 3.14
CA ALA A 93 -12.49 26.84 2.12
C ALA A 93 -11.85 27.89 1.20
N ALA A 94 -11.62 27.52 -0.06
CA ALA A 94 -11.09 28.42 -1.06
C ALA A 94 -12.03 29.63 -1.15
N SER A 95 -11.53 30.81 -0.76
CA SER A 95 -12.23 32.08 -0.95
C SER A 95 -12.54 32.23 -2.44
N SER A 96 -13.83 32.21 -2.80
CA SER A 96 -14.27 32.45 -4.16
C SER A 96 -13.80 33.85 -4.60
N VAL A 97 -12.90 33.91 -5.57
CA VAL A 97 -12.53 35.16 -6.25
C VAL A 97 -13.77 35.63 -7.01
N ARG A 98 -14.41 36.70 -6.52
CA ARG A 98 -15.49 37.39 -7.21
C ARG A 98 -14.85 38.33 -8.23
N SER A 99 -14.96 38.00 -9.52
CA SER A 99 -14.52 38.86 -10.62
C SER A 99 -15.47 40.06 -10.79
N PRO A 100 -14.97 41.30 -10.89
CA PRO A 100 -15.81 42.45 -11.20
C PRO A 100 -16.02 42.55 -12.72
N ARG A 101 -17.27 42.81 -13.12
CA ARG A 101 -17.62 43.27 -14.48
C ARG A 101 -17.26 44.74 -14.64
#